data_AF-A0A0H3I4W8-F1
#
_entry.id   AF-A0A0H3I4W8-F1
#
_cell.length_a   1.000
_cell.length_b   1.000
_cell.length_c   1.000
_cell.angle_alpha   90.00
_cell.angle_beta   90.00
_cell.angle_gamma   90.00
#
_symmetry.space_group_name_H-M   'P 1'
#
loop_
_entity.id
_entity.type
_entity.pdbx_description
1 polymer ?
#
loop_
_entity_poly.entity_id
_entity_poly.type
_entity_poly.pdbx_seq_one_letter_code
_entity_poly.pdbx_strand_id
1 'polypeptide(L)'
;MATQQQKDDLINIILKLKKLCDSKIDGENGSVYAYISIKLTSFVMTMDSYDFSIFSDQVIIELMFWANQSINALKTPTEEDDLAVLNTTVGKLADQFPVIK
;
A
#
# COMPACT_ATOMS: atom_id res chain seq x y z
N MET A 1 5.25 4.72 -20.07
CA MET A 1 4.09 3.88 -19.72
C MET A 1 4.63 2.83 -18.78
N ALA A 2 3.95 2.58 -17.66
CA ALA A 2 4.49 1.70 -16.65
C ALA A 2 4.64 0.28 -17.18
N THR A 3 5.74 -0.34 -16.81
CA THR A 3 6.12 -1.69 -17.24
C THR A 3 5.49 -2.74 -16.34
N GLN A 4 5.42 -3.98 -16.84
CA GLN A 4 5.02 -5.13 -16.01
C GLN A 4 5.95 -5.30 -14.80
N GLN A 5 7.26 -5.05 -14.96
CA GLN A 5 8.19 -5.11 -13.82
C GLN A 5 7.82 -4.10 -12.73
N GLN A 6 7.45 -2.87 -13.10
CA GLN A 6 7.02 -1.85 -12.13
C GLN A 6 5.70 -2.22 -11.45
N LYS A 7 4.79 -2.91 -12.14
CA LYS A 7 3.58 -3.50 -11.54
C LYS A 7 3.96 -4.51 -10.47
N ASP A 8 4.80 -5.47 -10.82
CA ASP A 8 5.20 -6.56 -9.93
C ASP A 8 5.95 -6.02 -8.71
N ASP A 9 6.83 -5.04 -8.89
CA ASP A 9 7.55 -4.38 -7.81
C ASP A 9 6.61 -3.64 -6.85
N LEU A 10 5.63 -2.89 -7.37
CA LEU A 10 4.62 -2.21 -6.55
C LEU A 10 3.80 -3.22 -5.74
N ILE A 11 3.32 -4.29 -6.39
CA ILE A 11 2.55 -5.35 -5.72
C ILE A 11 3.39 -5.98 -4.59
N ASN A 12 4.66 -6.30 -4.85
CA ASN A 12 5.55 -6.88 -3.85
C ASN A 12 5.77 -5.94 -2.64
N ILE A 13 5.90 -4.64 -2.87
CA ILE A 13 6.01 -3.64 -1.80
C ILE A 13 4.71 -3.61 -0.99
N ILE A 14 3.55 -3.59 -1.64
CA ILE A 14 2.25 -3.57 -0.95
C ILE A 14 2.01 -4.84 -0.14
N LEU A 15 2.37 -6.01 -0.66
CA LEU A 15 2.32 -7.28 0.09
C LEU A 15 3.23 -7.26 1.32
N LYS A 16 4.41 -6.64 1.22
CA LYS A 16 5.30 -6.45 2.36
C LYS A 16 4.71 -5.49 3.41
N LEU A 17 4.11 -4.39 2.96
CA LEU A 17 3.41 -3.44 3.83
C LEU A 17 2.24 -4.12 4.56
N LYS A 18 1.46 -4.94 3.84
CA LYS A 18 0.37 -5.74 4.39
C LYS A 18 0.87 -6.65 5.51
N LYS A 19 1.94 -7.41 5.30
CA LYS A 19 2.53 -8.29 6.33
C LYS A 19 2.92 -7.54 7.60
N LEU A 20 3.43 -6.31 7.47
CA LEU A 20 3.73 -5.47 8.63
C LEU A 20 2.47 -5.04 9.37
N CYS A 21 1.42 -4.64 8.64
CA CYS A 21 0.12 -4.34 9.24
C CYS A 21 -0.45 -5.58 9.97
N ASP A 22 -0.40 -6.76 9.33
CA ASP A 22 -0.87 -8.02 9.92
C ASP A 22 -0.16 -8.32 11.25
N SER A 23 1.15 -8.08 11.33
CA SER A 23 1.94 -8.31 12.54
C SER A 23 1.60 -7.38 13.72
N LYS A 24 0.86 -6.29 13.47
CA LYS A 24 0.46 -5.29 14.47
C LYS A 24 -1.04 -5.37 14.83
N ILE A 25 -1.79 -6.34 14.28
CA ILE A 25 -3.24 -6.50 14.53
C ILE A 25 -3.58 -6.76 16.00
N ASP A 26 -2.69 -7.40 16.75
CA ASP A 26 -2.92 -7.69 18.18
C ASP A 26 -2.52 -6.53 19.11
N GLY A 27 -2.04 -5.40 18.55
CA GLY A 27 -1.63 -4.21 19.29
C GLY A 27 -2.78 -3.25 19.60
N GLU A 28 -2.44 -2.12 20.24
CA GLU A 28 -3.40 -1.08 20.66
C GLU A 28 -4.23 -0.52 19.50
N ASN A 29 -3.60 -0.33 18.33
CA ASN A 29 -4.24 0.13 17.10
C ASN A 29 -4.67 -1.02 16.16
N GLY A 30 -4.86 -2.21 16.71
CA GLY A 30 -5.06 -3.45 15.95
C GLY A 30 -6.18 -3.43 14.91
N SER A 31 -7.33 -2.82 15.26
CA SER A 31 -8.48 -2.69 14.36
C SER A 31 -8.18 -1.84 13.11
N VAL A 32 -7.36 -0.80 13.26
CA VAL A 32 -6.92 0.07 12.16
C VAL A 32 -5.98 -0.70 11.24
N TYR A 33 -5.02 -1.44 11.80
CA TYR A 33 -4.11 -2.27 11.02
C TYR A 33 -4.83 -3.41 10.26
N ALA A 34 -5.83 -4.03 10.88
CA ALA A 34 -6.67 -5.04 10.23
C ALA A 34 -7.43 -4.45 9.04
N TYR A 35 -8.07 -3.28 9.23
CA TYR A 35 -8.78 -2.58 8.16
C TYR A 35 -7.86 -2.19 7.00
N ILE A 36 -6.69 -1.64 7.30
CA ILE A 36 -5.68 -1.28 6.29
C ILE A 36 -5.21 -2.53 5.54
N SER A 37 -4.91 -3.62 6.25
CA SER A 37 -4.49 -4.88 5.64
C SER A 37 -5.50 -5.41 4.61
N ILE A 38 -6.79 -5.38 4.95
CA ILE A 38 -7.89 -5.75 4.04
C ILE A 38 -7.91 -4.86 2.78
N LYS A 39 -7.73 -3.54 2.96
CA LYS A 39 -7.63 -2.62 1.82
C LYS A 39 -6.43 -2.92 0.93
N LEU A 40 -5.26 -3.17 1.51
CA LEU A 40 -4.05 -3.51 0.74
C LEU A 40 -4.25 -4.79 -0.09
N THR A 41 -4.93 -5.81 0.46
CA THR A 41 -5.35 -6.99 -0.33
C THR A 41 -6.23 -6.61 -1.51
N SER A 42 -7.23 -5.75 -1.29
CA SER A 42 -8.15 -5.32 -2.34
C SER A 42 -7.42 -4.56 -3.45
N PHE A 43 -6.44 -3.72 -3.09
CA PHE A 43 -5.60 -3.04 -4.07
C PHE A 43 -4.75 -4.01 -4.88
N VAL A 44 -4.10 -5.00 -4.26
CA VAL A 44 -3.31 -6.01 -4.99
C VAL A 44 -4.18 -6.74 -6.01
N MET A 45 -5.37 -7.19 -5.62
CA MET A 45 -6.30 -7.84 -6.54
C MET A 45 -6.72 -6.92 -7.69
N THR A 46 -6.97 -5.64 -7.41
CA THR A 46 -7.32 -4.64 -8.43
C THR A 46 -6.15 -4.44 -9.39
N MET A 47 -4.94 -4.30 -8.87
CA MET A 47 -3.73 -4.14 -9.66
C MET A 47 -3.49 -5.34 -10.58
N ASP A 48 -3.65 -6.56 -10.07
CA ASP A 48 -3.51 -7.78 -10.86
C ASP A 48 -4.44 -7.77 -12.07
N SER A 49 -5.67 -7.27 -11.91
CA SER A 49 -6.66 -7.18 -12.98
C SER A 49 -6.43 -6.07 -14.02
N TYR A 50 -5.61 -5.07 -13.70
CA TYR A 50 -5.38 -3.90 -14.57
C TYR A 50 -4.23 -4.12 -15.55
N ASP A 51 -4.39 -3.59 -16.76
CA ASP A 51 -3.28 -3.33 -17.67
C ASP A 51 -2.51 -2.11 -17.17
N PHE A 52 -1.28 -2.32 -16.69
CA PHE A 52 -0.48 -1.24 -16.11
C PHE A 52 0.10 -0.27 -17.13
N SER A 53 0.04 -0.61 -18.42
CA SER A 53 0.49 0.29 -19.48
C SER A 53 -0.28 1.61 -19.50
N ILE A 54 -1.51 1.64 -18.97
CA ILE A 54 -2.36 2.84 -18.85
C ILE A 54 -1.80 3.89 -17.88
N PHE A 55 -0.90 3.49 -16.96
CA PHE A 55 -0.30 4.39 -15.99
C PHE A 55 1.01 4.99 -16.52
N SER A 56 1.32 6.20 -16.08
CA SER A 56 2.65 6.76 -16.28
C SER A 56 3.63 6.16 -15.27
N ASP A 57 4.89 6.06 -15.65
CA ASP A 57 5.98 5.57 -14.81
C ASP A 57 6.07 6.39 -13.52
N GLN A 58 5.84 7.71 -13.63
CA GLN A 58 5.86 8.65 -12.51
C GLN A 58 4.80 8.30 -11.45
N VAL A 59 3.59 7.92 -11.87
CA VAL A 59 2.53 7.49 -10.94
C VAL A 59 2.99 6.26 -10.17
N ILE A 60 3.53 5.26 -10.87
CA ILE A 60 3.96 4.02 -10.19
C ILE A 60 5.14 4.27 -9.24
N ILE A 61 6.12 5.09 -9.65
CA ILE A 61 7.24 5.50 -8.78
C ILE A 61 6.73 6.21 -7.51
N GLU A 62 5.75 7.12 -7.64
CA GLU A 62 5.17 7.82 -6.49
C GLU A 62 4.47 6.83 -5.53
N LEU A 63 3.70 5.88 -6.05
CA LEU A 63 3.04 4.86 -5.22
C LEU A 63 4.05 3.96 -4.51
N MET A 64 5.10 3.53 -5.21
CA MET A 64 6.20 2.75 -4.62
C MET A 64 6.91 3.55 -3.52
N PHE A 65 7.13 4.85 -3.72
CA PHE A 65 7.72 5.73 -2.72
C PHE A 65 6.89 5.76 -1.44
N TRP A 66 5.60 6.08 -1.53
CA TRP A 66 4.71 6.15 -0.36
C TRP A 66 4.56 4.81 0.36
N ALA A 67 4.45 3.71 -0.39
CA ALA A 67 4.38 2.38 0.21
C ALA A 67 5.69 2.02 0.96
N ASN A 68 6.86 2.41 0.44
CA ASN A 68 8.12 2.24 1.17
C ASN A 68 8.23 3.17 2.39
N GLN A 69 7.72 4.41 2.32
CA GLN A 69 7.66 5.30 3.49
C GLN A 69 6.83 4.67 4.61
N SER A 70 5.66 4.10 4.28
CA SER A 70 4.83 3.38 5.25
C SER A 70 5.53 2.17 5.86
N ILE A 71 6.26 1.40 5.05
CA ILE A 71 7.05 0.26 5.54
C ILE A 71 8.11 0.72 6.53
N ASN A 72 8.78 1.83 6.24
CA ASN A 72 9.83 2.35 7.09
C ASN A 72 9.26 2.89 8.40
N ALA A 73 8.17 3.65 8.34
CA ALA A 73 7.45 4.15 9.51
C ALA A 73 7.08 2.99 10.44
N LEU A 74 6.39 1.97 9.94
CA LEU A 74 5.93 0.83 10.75
C LEU A 74 7.02 -0.04 11.38
N LYS A 75 8.26 0.10 10.91
CA LYS A 75 9.43 -0.57 11.53
C LYS A 75 10.02 0.25 12.66
N THR A 76 9.67 1.53 12.77
CA THR A 76 10.10 2.37 13.87
C THR A 76 9.27 2.09 15.14
N PRO A 77 9.79 2.42 16.33
CA PRO A 77 9.08 2.19 17.59
C PRO A 77 7.98 3.22 17.89
N THR A 78 7.89 4.30 17.12
CA THR A 78 7.02 5.46 17.38
C THR A 78 5.77 5.40 16.52
N GLU A 79 4.64 4.99 17.11
CA GLU A 79 3.41 4.69 16.36
C GLU A 79 2.62 5.91 15.86
N GLU A 80 2.85 7.11 16.40
CA GLU A 80 2.00 8.29 16.12
C GLU A 80 2.18 8.82 14.69
N ASP A 81 3.41 8.75 14.15
CA ASP A 81 3.70 9.12 12.76
C ASP A 81 3.32 7.99 11.78
N ASP A 82 3.25 6.74 12.24
CA ASP A 82 3.03 5.55 11.41
C ASP A 82 1.66 5.57 10.74
N LEU A 83 0.61 5.91 11.50
CA LEU A 83 -0.77 5.89 11.02
C LEU A 83 -1.03 7.02 10.00
N ALA A 84 -0.39 8.17 10.15
CA ALA A 84 -0.54 9.29 9.21
C ALA A 84 0.07 8.95 7.83
N VAL A 85 1.27 8.36 7.82
CA VAL A 85 1.95 7.94 6.59
C VAL A 85 1.19 6.78 5.91
N LEU A 86 0.69 5.84 6.71
CA LEU A 86 -0.17 4.76 6.24
C LEU A 86 -1.45 5.27 5.58
N ASN A 87 -2.16 6.19 6.23
CA ASN A 87 -3.40 6.74 5.71
C ASN A 87 -3.17 7.49 4.39
N THR A 88 -2.08 8.26 4.30
CA THR A 88 -1.65 8.93 3.06
C THR A 88 -1.41 7.92 1.94
N THR A 89 -0.72 6.81 2.24
CA THR A 89 -0.43 5.75 1.27
C THR A 89 -1.70 5.06 0.79
N VAL A 90 -2.62 4.74 1.69
CA VAL A 90 -3.92 4.16 1.34
C VAL A 90 -4.76 5.11 0.49
N GLY A 91 -4.73 6.42 0.78
CA GLY A 91 -5.39 7.44 -0.03
C GLY A 91 -4.83 7.49 -1.46
N LYS A 92 -3.50 7.56 -1.60
CA LYS A 92 -2.80 7.53 -2.89
C LYS A 92 -3.16 6.30 -3.71
N LEU A 93 -3.21 5.13 -3.07
CA LEU A 93 -3.60 3.88 -3.72
C LEU A 93 -5.07 3.88 -4.14
N ALA A 94 -5.97 4.40 -3.30
CA ALA A 94 -7.40 4.48 -3.61
C ALA A 94 -7.70 5.41 -4.79
N ASP A 95 -6.94 6.51 -4.94
CA ASP A 95 -7.10 7.45 -6.05
C ASP A 95 -6.73 6.81 -7.39
N GLN A 96 -5.71 5.93 -7.40
CA GLN A 96 -5.24 5.26 -8.63
C GLN A 96 -5.98 3.94 -8.90
N PHE A 97 -6.38 3.25 -7.83
CA PHE A 97 -7.04 1.95 -7.86
C PHE A 97 -8.33 2.02 -7.04
N PRO A 98 -9.37 2.69 -7.56
CA PRO A 98 -10.65 2.75 -6.88
C PRO A 98 -11.20 1.32 -6.76
N VAL A 99 -11.38 0.86 -5.52
CA VAL A 99 -12.02 -0.44 -5.26
C VAL A 99 -13.47 -0.31 -5.70
N ILE A 100 -13.81 -0.94 -6.82
CA ILE A 100 -15.20 -1.01 -7.31
C ILE A 100 -15.97 -1.84 -6.29
N LYS A 101 -16.98 -1.23 -5.68
CA LYS A 101 -17.86 -1.85 -4.66
C LYS A 101 -18.71 -2.96 -5.24
#